data_AF-A0A0F5I0H7-F1
#
_entry.id   AF-A0A0F5I0H7-F1
#
_cell.length_a   1.000
_cell.length_b   1.000
_cell.length_c   1.000
_cell.angle_alpha   90.00
_cell.angle_beta   90.00
_cell.angle_gamma   90.00
#
_symmetry.space_group_name_H-M   'P 1'
#
loop_
_entity.id
_entity.type
_entity.pdbx_description
1 polymer ?
#
loop_
_entity_poly.entity_id
_entity_poly.type
_entity_poly.pdbx_seq_one_letter_code
_entity_poly.pdbx_strand_id
1 'polypeptide(L)'
;MSGHDYLTFEEGIDIILERLDGARYSFKEHGIGVRDFVVRSPHYVTTYEEVANMLGMLDTGTKLGYRQLKMSLYFVADSMDLYAKKRDEVFRILNSQEAFYITESRRPMQRWLVKVTGSFEPDQARLFGFVDVELVSASPFAESPGTTLRQPYTDFYYPIGEGRINEGDPPVQYVFTENTFSVFNDSDITVDPRNMDVLIEFVGESNDLTIRNLTTGDAWSYNGSSSVGDVIRLEGIRSLKNGQSIFGQTNKKLIRLDSGWNDFEISGASDFVISFDFRFYYL
;
A
#
# COMPACT_ATOMS: atom_id res chain seq x y z
N MET A 1 28.80 0.51 29.94
CA MET A 1 28.98 1.62 29.00
C MET A 1 30.10 1.21 28.05
N SER A 2 29.72 0.61 26.92
CA SER A 2 30.65 0.17 25.87
C SER A 2 30.96 1.37 24.98
N GLY A 3 32.24 1.64 24.72
CA GLY A 3 32.76 2.90 24.16
C GLY A 3 32.52 3.12 22.66
N HIS A 4 31.30 2.89 22.17
CA HIS A 4 30.90 3.18 20.78
C HIS A 4 29.73 4.19 20.68
N ASP A 5 29.56 5.06 21.67
CA ASP A 5 28.54 6.13 21.69
C ASP A 5 28.75 7.26 20.65
N TYR A 6 29.78 7.19 19.80
CA TYR A 6 30.07 8.22 18.78
C TYR A 6 29.40 7.97 17.42
N LEU A 7 28.70 6.84 17.26
CA LEU A 7 27.82 6.58 16.13
C LEU A 7 26.42 6.37 16.67
N THR A 8 25.92 7.33 17.44
CA THR A 8 24.49 7.41 17.66
C THR A 8 23.86 7.59 16.29
N PHE A 9 23.20 6.54 15.80
CA PHE A 9 22.33 6.55 14.63
C PHE A 9 21.12 7.51 14.83
N GLU A 10 21.23 8.47 15.76
CA GLU A 10 20.16 9.27 16.31
C GLU A 10 19.60 10.27 15.31
N GLU A 11 20.46 10.91 14.52
CA GLU A 11 20.08 11.93 13.52
C GLU A 11 19.94 11.39 12.07
N GLY A 12 19.98 10.07 11.88
CA GLY A 12 19.90 9.43 10.56
C GLY A 12 18.49 9.00 10.14
N ILE A 13 18.31 8.73 8.84
CA ILE A 13 17.14 8.03 8.32
C ILE A 13 17.11 6.64 8.98
N ASP A 14 15.93 6.20 9.42
CA ASP A 14 15.71 4.83 9.87
C ASP A 14 14.83 4.10 8.87
N ILE A 15 15.06 2.79 8.78
CA ILE A 15 14.26 1.88 7.98
C ILE A 15 13.67 0.83 8.91
N ILE A 16 12.34 0.71 8.82
CA ILE A 16 11.59 -0.33 9.51
C ILE A 16 11.30 -1.42 8.49
N LEU A 17 11.76 -2.63 8.78
CA LEU A 17 11.44 -3.83 8.02
C LEU A 17 10.35 -4.61 8.75
N GLU A 18 9.23 -4.88 8.08
CA GLU A 18 8.13 -5.68 8.61
C GLU A 18 7.95 -6.94 7.77
N ARG A 19 8.03 -8.10 8.42
CA ARG A 19 7.78 -9.42 7.83
C ARG A 19 6.28 -9.67 7.67
N LEU A 20 5.92 -10.63 6.83
CA LEU A 20 4.50 -10.98 6.60
C LEU A 20 3.84 -11.62 7.83
N ASP A 21 4.62 -12.19 8.75
CA ASP A 21 4.16 -12.68 10.04
C ASP A 21 3.97 -11.58 11.10
N GLY A 22 4.29 -10.32 10.75
CA GLY A 22 4.21 -9.16 11.63
C GLY A 22 5.48 -8.88 12.44
N ALA A 23 6.55 -9.67 12.29
CA ALA A 23 7.82 -9.37 12.95
C ALA A 23 8.44 -8.07 12.39
N ARG A 24 8.79 -7.13 13.27
CA ARG A 24 9.33 -5.82 12.91
C ARG A 24 10.78 -5.69 13.36
N TYR A 25 11.60 -5.09 12.51
CA TYR A 25 13.02 -4.83 12.74
C TYR A 25 13.32 -3.38 12.40
N SER A 26 13.69 -2.57 13.39
CA SER A 26 14.30 -1.26 13.14
C SER A 26 15.79 -1.44 12.88
N PHE A 27 16.29 -0.89 11.77
CA PHE A 27 17.70 -1.03 11.43
C PHE A 27 18.58 -0.33 12.46
N LYS A 28 18.13 0.82 12.95
CA LYS A 28 18.78 1.56 14.03
C LYS A 28 18.91 0.77 15.32
N GLU A 29 17.87 0.07 15.77
CA GLU A 29 17.93 -0.79 16.97
C GLU A 29 18.91 -1.96 16.80
N HIS A 30 19.07 -2.44 15.57
CA HIS A 30 20.05 -3.45 15.20
C HIS A 30 21.44 -2.87 14.90
N GLY A 31 21.71 -1.59 15.17
CA GLY A 31 23.03 -0.97 14.94
C GLY A 31 23.43 -0.94 13.45
N ILE A 32 22.45 -0.84 12.56
CA ILE A 32 22.62 -0.67 11.13
C ILE A 32 22.19 0.76 10.78
N GLY A 33 23.11 1.53 10.22
CA GLY A 33 22.85 2.88 9.74
C GLY A 33 22.40 2.88 8.29
N VAL A 34 21.42 3.72 7.98
CA VAL A 34 20.97 3.97 6.60
C VAL A 34 21.65 5.25 6.12
N ARG A 35 22.54 5.13 5.13
CA ARG A 35 23.17 6.28 4.49
C ARG A 35 22.21 6.95 3.52
N ASP A 36 21.51 6.15 2.74
CA ASP A 36 20.55 6.64 1.74
C ASP A 36 19.51 5.57 1.41
N PHE A 37 18.30 6.02 1.11
CA PHE A 37 17.20 5.20 0.63
C PHE A 37 16.58 5.87 -0.58
N VAL A 38 16.80 5.27 -1.74
CA VAL A 38 16.40 5.81 -3.04
C VAL A 38 15.27 4.97 -3.60
N VAL A 39 14.08 5.56 -3.64
CA VAL A 39 12.96 5.07 -4.43
C VAL A 39 13.12 5.64 -5.84
N ARG A 40 13.45 4.81 -6.84
CA ARG A 40 13.55 5.28 -8.24
C ARG A 40 12.16 5.68 -8.75
N SER A 41 12.04 6.31 -9.91
CA SER A 41 10.74 6.50 -10.57
C SER A 41 10.07 5.15 -10.92
N PRO A 42 8.77 5.13 -11.25
CA PRO A 42 8.18 3.94 -11.86
C PRO A 42 8.88 3.55 -13.16
N HIS A 43 8.88 2.27 -13.48
CA HIS A 43 9.36 1.78 -14.77
C HIS A 43 8.24 1.84 -15.82
N TYR A 44 8.36 2.72 -16.81
CA TYR A 44 7.36 2.86 -17.87
C TYR A 44 7.69 1.95 -19.05
N VAL A 45 6.76 1.09 -19.44
CA VAL A 45 6.87 0.21 -20.61
C VAL A 45 5.86 0.69 -21.65
N THR A 46 6.33 1.50 -22.59
CA THR A 46 5.51 2.04 -23.70
C THR A 46 5.64 1.16 -24.93
N THR A 47 4.51 0.87 -25.59
CA THR A 47 4.48 0.04 -26.81
C THR A 47 4.10 0.91 -28.00
N TYR A 48 4.87 0.81 -29.07
CA TYR A 48 4.66 1.57 -30.32
C TYR A 48 4.42 0.62 -31.48
N GLU A 49 3.53 1.00 -32.40
CA GLU A 49 3.28 0.31 -33.66
C GLU A 49 3.74 1.16 -34.85
N GLU A 50 4.43 0.53 -35.79
CA GLU A 50 4.79 1.13 -37.07
C GLU A 50 3.81 0.67 -38.15
N VAL A 51 3.30 1.63 -38.93
CA VAL A 51 2.45 1.34 -40.08
C VAL A 51 3.16 1.73 -41.36
N ALA A 52 3.22 0.79 -42.32
CA ALA A 52 3.88 0.99 -43.59
C ALA A 52 3.37 2.25 -44.31
N ASN A 53 4.31 3.08 -44.77
CA ASN A 53 4.06 4.37 -45.44
C ASN A 53 3.46 5.48 -44.56
N MET A 54 3.47 5.35 -43.23
CA MET A 54 3.26 6.49 -42.32
C MET A 54 4.57 6.97 -41.73
N LEU A 55 4.67 8.29 -41.52
CA LEU A 55 5.77 8.90 -40.78
C LEU A 55 5.45 8.84 -39.28
N GLY A 56 6.38 8.29 -38.50
CA GLY A 56 6.25 8.15 -37.06
C GLY A 56 5.68 6.79 -36.62
N MET A 57 5.35 6.69 -35.33
CA MET A 57 4.81 5.49 -34.71
C MET A 57 3.47 5.82 -34.03
N LEU A 58 2.59 4.83 -33.96
CA LEU A 58 1.36 4.90 -33.17
C LEU A 58 1.66 4.45 -31.74
N ASP A 59 1.40 5.33 -30.76
CA ASP A 59 1.45 4.95 -29.35
C ASP A 59 0.24 4.07 -29.01
N THR A 60 0.51 2.81 -28.66
CA THR A 60 -0.53 1.81 -28.31
C THR A 60 -0.80 1.74 -26.82
N GLY A 61 -0.10 2.55 -26.02
CA GLY A 61 -0.27 2.67 -24.59
C GLY A 61 1.01 2.40 -23.80
N THR A 62 0.96 2.79 -22.53
CA THR A 62 2.03 2.62 -21.56
C THR A 62 1.54 1.80 -20.37
N LYS A 63 2.35 0.85 -19.92
CA LYS A 63 2.12 0.08 -18.69
C LYS A 63 3.15 0.48 -17.64
N LEU A 64 2.71 0.60 -16.39
CA LEU A 64 3.58 0.72 -15.23
C LEU A 64 4.12 -0.66 -14.86
N GLY A 65 5.43 -0.80 -14.87
CA GLY A 65 6.15 -2.00 -14.46
C GLY A 65 6.44 -2.02 -12.96
N TYR A 66 7.46 -2.78 -12.58
CA TYR A 66 7.92 -2.89 -11.20
C TYR A 66 8.60 -1.59 -10.72
N ARG A 67 8.80 -1.47 -9.40
CA ARG A 67 9.59 -0.41 -8.79
C ARG A 67 10.96 -0.92 -8.37
N GLN A 68 12.00 -0.17 -8.70
CA GLN A 68 13.35 -0.40 -8.17
C GLN A 68 13.64 0.54 -7.01
N LEU A 69 14.19 -0.02 -5.95
CA LEU A 69 14.65 0.74 -4.79
C LEU A 69 16.12 0.38 -4.54
N LYS A 70 16.90 1.35 -4.05
CA LYS A 70 18.28 1.14 -3.64
C LYS A 70 18.43 1.63 -2.22
N MET A 71 19.03 0.79 -1.38
CA MET A 71 19.29 1.08 0.01
C MET A 71 20.79 1.01 0.25
N SER A 72 21.39 2.12 0.70
CA SER A 72 22.79 2.18 1.09
C SER A 72 22.87 2.09 2.61
N LEU A 73 23.44 1.02 3.13
CA LEU A 73 23.59 0.79 4.57
C LEU A 73 25.06 0.82 4.98
N TYR A 74 25.28 1.01 6.27
CA TYR A 74 26.55 0.76 6.90
C TYR A 74 26.35 0.18 8.29
N PHE A 75 27.32 -0.57 8.78
CA PHE A 75 27.35 -1.05 10.16
C PHE A 75 28.77 -1.05 10.68
N VAL A 76 28.90 -1.04 12.01
CA VAL A 76 30.18 -1.15 12.69
C VAL A 76 30.15 -2.36 13.60
N ALA A 77 31.19 -3.19 13.49
CA ALA A 77 31.38 -4.34 14.37
C ALA A 77 32.30 -3.97 15.54
N ASP A 78 32.07 -4.57 16.70
CA ASP A 78 32.90 -4.34 17.89
C ASP A 78 34.34 -4.85 17.72
N SER A 79 34.54 -5.87 16.87
CA SER A 79 35.85 -6.43 16.58
C SER A 79 35.90 -7.08 15.19
N MET A 80 37.11 -7.36 14.70
CA MET A 80 37.31 -8.06 13.43
C MET A 80 36.66 -9.46 13.42
N ASP A 81 36.68 -10.16 14.54
CA ASP A 81 36.08 -11.50 14.65
C ASP A 81 34.55 -11.45 14.67
N LEU A 82 33.98 -10.39 15.27
CA LEU A 82 32.54 -10.18 15.33
C LEU A 82 31.97 -9.59 14.03
N TYR A 83 32.82 -9.07 13.15
CA TYR A 83 32.42 -8.55 11.85
C TYR A 83 31.63 -9.59 11.03
N ALA A 84 32.14 -10.82 10.95
CA ALA A 84 31.45 -11.89 10.21
C ALA A 84 30.06 -12.18 10.79
N LYS A 85 29.91 -12.14 12.11
CA LYS A 85 28.60 -12.32 12.78
C LYS A 85 27.65 -11.17 12.47
N LYS A 86 28.13 -9.93 12.45
CA LYS A 86 27.32 -8.75 12.13
C LYS A 86 26.87 -8.77 10.67
N ARG A 87 27.75 -9.15 9.75
CA ARG A 87 27.40 -9.42 8.35
C ARG A 87 26.27 -10.46 8.23
N ASP A 88 26.43 -11.59 8.90
CA ASP A 88 25.43 -12.67 8.83
C ASP A 88 24.08 -12.27 9.47
N GLU A 89 24.09 -11.38 10.46
CA GLU A 89 22.88 -10.74 11.01
C GLU A 89 22.17 -9.88 9.95
N VAL A 90 22.91 -9.01 9.26
CA VAL A 90 22.37 -8.18 8.16
C VAL A 90 21.75 -9.07 7.08
N PHE A 91 22.43 -10.14 6.68
CA PHE A 91 21.91 -11.11 5.70
C PHE A 91 20.62 -11.79 6.18
N ARG A 92 20.51 -12.07 7.48
CA ARG A 92 19.29 -12.67 8.05
C ARG A 92 18.13 -11.68 8.07
N ILE A 93 18.38 -10.44 8.49
CA ILE A 93 17.36 -9.37 8.50
C ILE A 93 16.84 -9.11 7.09
N LEU A 94 17.73 -9.12 6.08
CA LEU A 94 17.39 -8.90 4.67
C LEU A 94 17.05 -10.18 3.91
N ASN A 95 16.89 -11.32 4.59
CA ASN A 95 16.54 -12.58 3.94
C ASN A 95 15.26 -12.40 3.11
N SER A 96 15.33 -12.70 1.81
CA SER A 96 14.28 -12.38 0.85
C SER A 96 13.61 -13.62 0.23
N GLN A 97 13.66 -14.77 0.89
CA GLN A 97 12.87 -15.94 0.49
C GLN A 97 11.38 -15.57 0.35
N GLU A 98 10.87 -14.82 1.33
CA GLU A 98 9.58 -14.15 1.29
C GLU A 98 9.75 -12.65 1.08
N ALA A 99 8.73 -12.00 0.52
CA ALA A 99 8.70 -10.55 0.44
C ALA A 99 8.51 -9.96 1.84
N PHE A 100 8.96 -8.73 2.03
CA PHE A 100 8.80 -8.00 3.29
C PHE A 100 8.50 -6.54 3.01
N TYR A 101 7.85 -5.88 3.95
CA TYR A 101 7.58 -4.45 3.88
C TYR A 101 8.79 -3.66 4.36
N ILE A 102 9.10 -2.58 3.64
CA ILE A 102 10.06 -1.56 4.07
C ILE A 102 9.31 -0.24 4.20
N THR A 103 9.50 0.42 5.34
CA THR A 103 9.01 1.78 5.60
C THR A 103 10.19 2.68 5.95
N GLU A 104 10.23 3.86 5.32
CA GLU A 104 11.23 4.88 5.61
C GLU A 104 10.71 5.84 6.69
N SER A 105 11.56 6.23 7.65
CA SER A 105 11.19 7.15 8.73
C SER A 105 10.73 8.54 8.25
N ARG A 106 11.20 9.01 7.07
CA ARG A 106 10.78 10.28 6.44
C ARG A 106 9.35 10.23 5.88
N ARG A 107 8.86 9.02 5.56
CA ARG A 107 7.53 8.76 4.99
C ARG A 107 6.89 7.57 5.70
N PRO A 108 6.53 7.70 7.00
CA PRO A 108 6.05 6.58 7.81
C PRO A 108 4.72 6.00 7.34
N MET A 109 3.95 6.76 6.55
CA MET A 109 2.70 6.32 5.93
C MET A 109 2.86 5.57 4.61
N GLN A 110 4.09 5.37 4.13
CA GLN A 110 4.35 4.68 2.87
C GLN A 110 5.24 3.47 3.12
N ARG A 111 4.70 2.28 2.84
CA ARG A 111 5.47 1.04 2.88
C ARG A 111 5.53 0.39 1.50
N TRP A 112 6.65 -0.27 1.24
CA TRP A 112 6.92 -0.97 -0.01
C TRP A 112 7.04 -2.46 0.25
N LEU A 113 6.25 -3.27 -0.45
CA LEU A 113 6.42 -4.73 -0.43
C LEU A 113 7.52 -5.13 -1.41
N VAL A 114 8.69 -5.51 -0.88
CA VAL A 114 9.91 -5.69 -1.68
C VAL A 114 10.54 -7.06 -1.51
N LYS A 115 11.40 -7.39 -2.48
CA LYS A 115 12.39 -8.45 -2.40
C LYS A 115 13.78 -7.92 -2.73
N VAL A 116 14.80 -8.50 -2.12
CA VAL A 116 16.20 -8.26 -2.50
C VAL A 116 16.47 -8.85 -3.88
N THR A 117 17.16 -8.08 -4.72
CA THR A 117 17.57 -8.50 -6.06
C THR A 117 19.00 -9.00 -6.05
N GLY A 118 19.21 -10.22 -6.54
CA GLY A 118 20.54 -10.82 -6.65
C GLY A 118 21.22 -11.05 -5.30
N SER A 119 22.54 -10.93 -5.28
CA SER A 119 23.38 -10.99 -4.07
C SER A 119 24.01 -9.64 -3.81
N PHE A 120 24.26 -9.34 -2.54
CA PHE A 120 25.00 -8.16 -2.11
C PHE A 120 26.13 -8.57 -1.17
N GLU A 121 27.19 -7.78 -1.15
CA GLU A 121 28.34 -7.99 -0.27
C GLU A 121 28.71 -6.66 0.41
N PRO A 122 29.02 -6.66 1.72
CA PRO A 122 29.56 -5.47 2.35
C PRO A 122 31.02 -5.24 1.96
N ASP A 123 31.34 -4.01 1.55
CA ASP A 123 32.72 -3.54 1.45
C ASP A 123 33.27 -3.30 2.87
N GLN A 124 34.24 -4.13 3.27
CA GLN A 124 34.81 -4.12 4.60
C GLN A 124 36.01 -3.18 4.70
N ALA A 125 35.86 -2.10 5.47
CA ALA A 125 36.95 -1.21 5.86
C ALA A 125 37.25 -1.38 7.35
N ARG A 126 38.14 -2.34 7.68
CA ARG A 126 38.41 -2.78 9.06
C ARG A 126 37.13 -3.24 9.78
N LEU A 127 36.64 -2.44 10.73
CA LEU A 127 35.44 -2.72 11.52
C LEU A 127 34.15 -2.22 10.86
N PHE A 128 34.27 -1.40 9.82
CA PHE A 128 33.14 -0.84 9.08
C PHE A 128 32.75 -1.76 7.93
N GLY A 129 31.46 -1.96 7.73
CA GLY A 129 30.90 -2.58 6.54
C GLY A 129 29.97 -1.60 5.84
N PHE A 130 30.17 -1.36 4.55
CA PHE A 130 29.29 -0.55 3.71
C PHE A 130 28.61 -1.46 2.70
N VAL A 131 27.29 -1.37 2.54
CA VAL A 131 26.56 -2.29 1.68
C VAL A 131 25.48 -1.56 0.90
N ASP A 132 25.46 -1.79 -0.41
CA ASP A 132 24.40 -1.34 -1.29
C ASP A 132 23.48 -2.52 -1.62
N VAL A 133 22.20 -2.38 -1.29
CA VAL A 133 21.18 -3.42 -1.48
C VAL A 133 20.18 -2.92 -2.52
N GLU A 134 20.04 -3.67 -3.62
CA GLU A 134 19.00 -3.43 -4.61
C GLU A 134 17.74 -4.23 -4.26
N LEU A 135 16.61 -3.57 -4.34
CA LEU A 135 15.30 -4.08 -3.98
C LEU A 135 14.33 -3.88 -5.15
N VAL A 136 13.39 -4.82 -5.28
CA VAL A 136 12.32 -4.74 -6.27
C VAL A 136 10.97 -4.88 -5.60
N SER A 137 10.05 -3.96 -5.88
CA SER A 137 8.63 -4.11 -5.59
C SER A 137 7.90 -4.49 -6.87
N ALA A 138 7.09 -5.54 -6.80
CA ALA A 138 6.24 -5.94 -7.93
C ALA A 138 5.14 -4.90 -8.19
N SER A 139 4.65 -4.23 -7.14
CA SER A 139 3.74 -3.09 -7.26
C SER A 139 4.55 -1.83 -7.62
N PRO A 140 4.10 -1.01 -8.58
CA PRO A 140 4.72 0.30 -8.85
C PRO A 140 4.47 1.33 -7.74
N PHE A 141 3.52 1.04 -6.84
CA PHE A 141 3.02 1.96 -5.82
C PHE A 141 3.43 1.52 -4.42
N ALA A 142 3.73 2.49 -3.56
CA ALA A 142 3.74 2.28 -2.11
C ALA A 142 2.30 2.17 -1.61
N GLU A 143 2.09 1.48 -0.49
CA GLU A 143 0.79 1.40 0.17
C GLU A 143 0.83 1.95 1.59
N SER A 144 -0.32 2.35 2.11
CA SER A 144 -0.47 2.71 3.52
C SER A 144 -0.28 1.49 4.43
N PRO A 145 0.41 1.62 5.59
CA PRO A 145 0.63 0.47 6.47
C PRO A 145 -0.65 -0.09 7.10
N GLY A 146 -1.67 0.75 7.29
CA GLY A 146 -3.03 0.35 7.68
C GLY A 146 -4.05 0.50 6.57
N THR A 147 -5.21 -0.08 6.79
CA THR A 147 -6.41 0.21 5.99
C THR A 147 -7.20 1.35 6.61
N THR A 148 -8.16 1.91 5.89
CA THR A 148 -9.04 3.00 6.35
C THR A 148 -9.78 2.69 7.65
N LEU A 149 -10.12 1.41 7.92
CA LEU A 149 -10.75 1.01 9.19
C LEU A 149 -9.77 0.42 10.22
N ARG A 150 -8.52 0.12 9.82
CA ARG A 150 -7.48 -0.47 10.68
C ARG A 150 -6.17 0.29 10.51
N GLN A 151 -6.17 1.55 10.94
CA GLN A 151 -4.97 2.35 10.91
C GLN A 151 -4.01 1.96 12.05
N PRO A 152 -2.70 1.82 11.77
CA PRO A 152 -1.71 1.62 12.82
C PRO A 152 -1.66 2.85 13.71
N TYR A 153 -1.45 2.64 15.01
CA TYR A 153 -1.05 3.73 15.90
C TYR A 153 0.38 4.15 15.55
N THR A 154 0.58 5.40 15.15
CA THR A 154 1.91 5.96 14.87
C THR A 154 2.05 7.34 15.50
N ASP A 155 3.16 7.58 16.18
CA ASP A 155 3.49 8.89 16.79
C ASP A 155 3.64 10.00 15.74
N PHE A 156 3.95 9.63 14.50
CA PHE A 156 3.99 10.50 13.33
C PHE A 156 2.64 10.45 12.60
N TYR A 157 1.67 11.17 13.12
CA TYR A 157 0.37 11.33 12.49
C TYR A 157 0.49 12.28 11.30
N TYR A 158 0.51 11.74 10.08
CA TYR A 158 0.15 12.53 8.90
C TYR A 158 -1.36 12.36 8.74
N PRO A 159 -2.16 13.41 9.00
CA PRO A 159 -3.61 13.34 8.87
C PRO A 159 -3.97 12.95 7.45
N ILE A 160 -4.85 11.96 7.30
CA ILE A 160 -5.44 11.61 6.01
C ILE A 160 -5.94 12.89 5.34
N GLY A 161 -5.54 13.12 4.10
CA GLY A 161 -5.98 14.28 3.31
C GLY A 161 -5.34 15.61 3.69
N GLU A 162 -4.21 15.61 4.40
CA GLU A 162 -3.43 16.83 4.65
C GLU A 162 -3.08 17.54 3.32
N GLY A 163 -3.54 18.78 3.16
CA GLY A 163 -3.34 19.56 1.94
C GLY A 163 -4.23 19.16 0.75
N ARG A 164 -5.14 18.18 0.92
CA ARG A 164 -6.12 17.75 -0.09
C ARG A 164 -7.57 18.00 0.32
N ILE A 165 -7.81 18.29 1.59
CA ILE A 165 -9.14 18.59 2.16
C ILE A 165 -9.24 20.08 2.48
N ASN A 166 -10.35 20.69 2.10
CA ASN A 166 -10.61 22.12 2.30
C ASN A 166 -11.55 22.38 3.49
N GLU A 167 -11.51 23.61 4.00
CA GLU A 167 -12.51 24.10 4.96
C GLU A 167 -13.90 24.08 4.30
N GLY A 168 -14.78 23.20 4.76
CA GLY A 168 -16.13 22.99 4.21
C GLY A 168 -16.38 21.58 3.65
N ASP A 169 -15.33 20.78 3.47
CA ASP A 169 -15.47 19.37 3.11
C ASP A 169 -16.10 18.55 4.26
N PRO A 170 -16.79 17.44 3.95
CA PRO A 170 -17.32 16.55 4.97
C PRO A 170 -16.20 15.93 5.83
N PRO A 171 -16.50 15.53 7.07
CA PRO A 171 -15.51 14.83 7.89
C PRO A 171 -15.08 13.52 7.22
N VAL A 172 -13.78 13.23 7.25
CA VAL A 172 -13.25 11.96 6.73
C VAL A 172 -13.75 10.82 7.60
N GLN A 173 -14.62 10.00 7.01
CA GLN A 173 -15.18 8.81 7.62
C GLN A 173 -15.30 7.72 6.57
N TYR A 174 -15.40 6.48 7.03
CA TYR A 174 -15.44 5.29 6.18
C TYR A 174 -16.55 4.31 6.59
N VAL A 175 -17.44 4.75 7.47
CA VAL A 175 -18.63 4.02 7.93
C VAL A 175 -19.79 4.99 7.85
N PHE A 176 -20.88 4.58 7.23
CA PHE A 176 -22.01 5.44 6.88
C PHE A 176 -23.33 4.71 7.14
N THR A 177 -24.38 5.50 7.37
CA THR A 177 -25.75 5.01 7.57
C THR A 177 -26.76 5.72 6.66
N GLU A 178 -26.30 6.73 5.93
CA GLU A 178 -27.07 7.56 5.03
C GLU A 178 -27.10 6.96 3.63
N ASN A 179 -28.18 7.21 2.87
CA ASN A 179 -28.25 6.81 1.46
C ASN A 179 -27.30 7.59 0.54
N THR A 180 -26.83 8.76 0.97
CA THR A 180 -25.89 9.59 0.22
C THR A 180 -24.77 10.05 1.13
N PHE A 181 -23.53 9.83 0.72
CA PHE A 181 -22.33 10.18 1.49
C PHE A 181 -21.11 10.27 0.57
N SER A 182 -19.99 10.77 1.09
CA SER A 182 -18.75 10.90 0.34
C SER A 182 -17.62 10.11 1.02
N VAL A 183 -16.86 9.35 0.24
CA VAL A 183 -15.69 8.57 0.68
C VAL A 183 -14.43 9.25 0.16
N PHE A 184 -13.49 9.58 1.05
CA PHE A 184 -12.23 10.19 0.66
C PHE A 184 -11.16 9.14 0.34
N ASN A 185 -10.56 9.21 -0.85
CA ASN A 185 -9.42 8.38 -1.21
C ASN A 185 -8.15 9.25 -1.27
N ASP A 186 -7.28 9.11 -0.26
CA ASP A 186 -6.03 9.87 -0.15
C ASP A 186 -4.89 9.35 -1.04
N SER A 187 -5.18 8.36 -1.90
CA SER A 187 -4.22 7.83 -2.87
C SER A 187 -3.92 8.86 -3.97
N ASP A 188 -2.75 8.74 -4.59
CA ASP A 188 -2.39 9.49 -5.80
C ASP A 188 -3.04 8.92 -7.06
N ILE A 189 -3.64 7.74 -6.95
CA ILE A 189 -4.24 6.98 -8.04
C ILE A 189 -5.65 6.51 -7.70
N THR A 190 -6.40 6.11 -8.71
CA THR A 190 -7.66 5.38 -8.55
C THR A 190 -7.38 4.01 -7.91
N VAL A 191 -8.12 3.69 -6.84
CA VAL A 191 -8.10 2.36 -6.23
C VAL A 191 -9.05 1.44 -7.00
N ASP A 192 -8.49 0.37 -7.58
CA ASP A 192 -9.26 -0.61 -8.38
C ASP A 192 -9.26 -2.00 -7.70
N PRO A 193 -10.44 -2.55 -7.35
CA PRO A 193 -10.56 -3.86 -6.68
C PRO A 193 -10.06 -5.06 -7.51
N ARG A 194 -9.67 -4.88 -8.78
CA ARG A 194 -9.08 -5.94 -9.61
C ARG A 194 -7.68 -6.33 -9.19
N ASN A 195 -6.92 -5.39 -8.65
CA ASN A 195 -5.51 -5.55 -8.31
C ASN A 195 -5.12 -4.89 -6.98
N MET A 196 -6.07 -4.30 -6.28
CA MET A 196 -5.88 -3.66 -4.97
C MET A 196 -6.88 -4.20 -3.97
N ASP A 197 -6.49 -4.17 -2.69
CA ASP A 197 -7.32 -4.66 -1.60
C ASP A 197 -8.39 -3.62 -1.26
N VAL A 198 -9.63 -3.94 -1.62
CA VAL A 198 -10.83 -3.15 -1.31
C VAL A 198 -11.89 -4.07 -0.74
N LEU A 199 -12.40 -3.70 0.42
CA LEU A 199 -13.55 -4.33 1.05
C LEU A 199 -14.64 -3.28 1.27
N ILE A 200 -15.78 -3.46 0.60
CA ILE A 200 -17.01 -2.72 0.91
C ILE A 200 -17.95 -3.69 1.62
N GLU A 201 -18.32 -3.39 2.85
CA GLU A 201 -19.21 -4.22 3.66
C GLU A 201 -20.52 -3.47 3.93
N PHE A 202 -21.64 -4.07 3.53
CA PHE A 202 -22.99 -3.60 3.76
C PHE A 202 -23.69 -4.55 4.73
N VAL A 203 -24.32 -4.02 5.77
CA VAL A 203 -25.11 -4.75 6.77
C VAL A 203 -26.47 -4.09 6.88
N GLY A 204 -27.54 -4.83 6.60
CA GLY A 204 -28.89 -4.27 6.69
C GLY A 204 -29.89 -4.97 5.79
N GLU A 205 -31.16 -4.61 5.95
CA GLU A 205 -32.22 -5.07 5.08
C GLU A 205 -32.13 -4.37 3.71
N SER A 206 -32.21 -5.15 2.64
CA SER A 206 -32.24 -4.62 1.28
C SER A 206 -33.09 -5.46 0.35
N ASN A 207 -33.60 -4.82 -0.69
CA ASN A 207 -34.23 -5.45 -1.83
C ASN A 207 -33.77 -4.73 -3.11
N ASP A 208 -33.16 -5.48 -4.03
CA ASP A 208 -32.51 -4.95 -5.24
C ASP A 208 -31.43 -3.89 -4.93
N LEU A 209 -30.56 -4.19 -3.97
CA LEU A 209 -29.49 -3.30 -3.50
C LEU A 209 -28.62 -2.81 -4.66
N THR A 210 -28.43 -1.49 -4.73
CA THR A 210 -27.49 -0.86 -5.65
C THR A 210 -26.59 0.10 -4.89
N ILE A 211 -25.28 -0.05 -5.09
CA ILE A 211 -24.23 0.82 -4.56
C ILE A 211 -23.62 1.53 -5.76
N ARG A 212 -23.72 2.85 -5.79
CA ARG A 212 -23.26 3.67 -6.92
C ARG A 212 -22.23 4.68 -6.47
N ASN A 213 -21.08 4.69 -7.14
CA ASN A 213 -20.12 5.79 -7.08
C ASN A 213 -20.47 6.77 -8.20
N LEU A 214 -20.95 7.96 -7.83
CA LEU A 214 -21.34 9.02 -8.74
C LEU A 214 -20.12 9.68 -9.41
N THR A 215 -18.98 9.72 -8.72
CA THR A 215 -17.72 10.31 -9.22
C THR A 215 -17.14 9.48 -10.37
N THR A 216 -17.03 8.16 -10.21
CA THR A 216 -16.49 7.27 -11.26
C THR A 216 -17.55 6.80 -12.27
N GLY A 217 -18.83 6.93 -11.91
CA GLY A 217 -19.96 6.37 -12.65
C GLY A 217 -20.13 4.85 -12.49
N ASP A 218 -19.30 4.21 -11.66
CA ASP A 218 -19.39 2.78 -11.37
C ASP A 218 -20.64 2.48 -10.53
N ALA A 219 -21.35 1.40 -10.88
CA ALA A 219 -22.54 0.95 -10.17
C ALA A 219 -22.53 -0.56 -10.04
N TRP A 220 -22.55 -1.06 -8.80
CA TRP A 220 -22.76 -2.46 -8.49
C TRP A 220 -24.21 -2.67 -8.04
N SER A 221 -24.84 -3.73 -8.54
CA SER A 221 -26.23 -4.06 -8.16
C SER A 221 -26.39 -5.55 -7.90
N TYR A 222 -27.28 -5.88 -6.97
CA TYR A 222 -27.62 -7.24 -6.55
C TYR A 222 -29.14 -7.46 -6.68
N ASN A 223 -29.53 -8.37 -7.58
CA ASN A 223 -30.94 -8.71 -7.84
C ASN A 223 -31.43 -9.76 -6.84
N GLY A 224 -31.47 -9.38 -5.56
CA GLY A 224 -31.94 -10.21 -4.47
C GLY A 224 -32.18 -9.37 -3.23
N SER A 225 -32.38 -10.05 -2.09
CA SER A 225 -32.66 -9.40 -0.82
C SER A 225 -31.68 -9.79 0.29
N SER A 226 -31.63 -8.96 1.33
CA SER A 226 -30.94 -9.20 2.61
C SER A 226 -31.85 -8.82 3.77
N SER A 227 -31.65 -9.44 4.94
CA SER A 227 -32.31 -9.07 6.20
C SER A 227 -31.40 -8.20 7.07
N VAL A 228 -31.93 -7.58 8.13
CA VAL A 228 -31.21 -6.64 9.02
C VAL A 228 -29.85 -7.15 9.51
N GLY A 229 -29.69 -8.45 9.77
CA GLY A 229 -28.42 -9.05 10.23
C GLY A 229 -27.56 -9.68 9.13
N ASP A 230 -28.00 -9.65 7.87
CA ASP A 230 -27.23 -10.20 6.76
C ASP A 230 -26.10 -9.26 6.37
N VAL A 231 -24.95 -9.84 6.01
CA VAL A 231 -23.75 -9.11 5.60
C VAL A 231 -23.48 -9.37 4.12
N ILE A 232 -23.46 -8.31 3.32
CA ILE A 232 -23.02 -8.31 1.93
C ILE A 232 -21.60 -7.73 1.86
N ARG A 233 -20.66 -8.47 1.27
CA ARG A 233 -19.28 -8.05 1.07
C ARG A 233 -18.92 -7.99 -0.40
N LEU A 234 -18.43 -6.84 -0.84
CA LEU A 234 -17.65 -6.71 -2.07
C LEU A 234 -16.18 -6.79 -1.66
N GLU A 235 -15.58 -7.96 -1.83
CA GLU A 235 -14.20 -8.26 -1.47
C GLU A 235 -13.38 -8.45 -2.75
N GLY A 236 -12.69 -7.38 -3.17
CA GLY A 236 -12.04 -7.32 -4.48
C GLY A 236 -13.05 -7.61 -5.60
N ILE A 237 -12.82 -8.68 -6.37
CA ILE A 237 -13.69 -9.11 -7.47
C ILE A 237 -14.88 -9.99 -7.02
N ARG A 238 -14.98 -10.30 -5.73
CA ARG A 238 -15.98 -11.24 -5.19
C ARG A 238 -17.15 -10.48 -4.58
N SER A 239 -18.36 -10.97 -4.81
CA SER A 239 -19.55 -10.53 -4.09
C SER A 239 -20.09 -11.69 -3.26
N LEU A 240 -20.17 -11.48 -1.94
CA LEU A 240 -20.55 -12.49 -0.96
C LEU A 240 -21.75 -12.00 -0.13
N LYS A 241 -22.67 -12.90 0.21
CA LYS A 241 -23.70 -12.70 1.23
C LYS A 241 -23.49 -13.76 2.31
N ASN A 242 -23.25 -13.35 3.55
CA ASN A 242 -22.94 -14.24 4.68
C ASN A 242 -21.85 -15.28 4.34
N GLY A 243 -20.83 -14.86 3.58
CA GLY A 243 -19.72 -15.70 3.12
C GLY A 243 -20.01 -16.56 1.88
N GLN A 244 -21.26 -16.66 1.42
CA GLN A 244 -21.61 -17.39 0.20
C GLN A 244 -21.59 -16.48 -1.02
N SER A 245 -21.11 -16.97 -2.16
CA SER A 245 -21.04 -16.14 -3.36
C SER A 245 -22.43 -15.83 -3.91
N ILE A 246 -22.69 -14.53 -4.11
CA ILE A 246 -23.87 -14.01 -4.81
C ILE A 246 -23.52 -13.47 -6.20
N PHE A 247 -22.30 -13.71 -6.69
CA PHE A 247 -21.80 -13.14 -7.95
C PHE A 247 -22.70 -13.43 -9.18
N GLY A 248 -23.40 -14.57 -9.20
CA GLY A 248 -24.35 -14.90 -10.25
C GLY A 248 -25.63 -14.03 -10.26
N GLN A 249 -25.93 -13.37 -9.14
CA GLN A 249 -27.11 -12.53 -8.94
C GLN A 249 -26.79 -11.03 -9.04
N THR A 250 -25.53 -10.67 -9.31
CA THR A 250 -25.12 -9.27 -9.48
C THR A 250 -24.97 -8.89 -10.95
N ASN A 251 -24.83 -7.60 -11.21
CA ASN A 251 -24.46 -7.09 -12.53
C ASN A 251 -22.97 -7.34 -12.91
N LYS A 252 -22.20 -8.02 -12.04
CA LYS A 252 -20.77 -8.39 -12.23
C LYS A 252 -19.84 -7.19 -12.44
N LYS A 253 -20.29 -5.98 -12.09
CA LYS A 253 -19.45 -4.78 -12.10
C LYS A 253 -18.67 -4.65 -10.79
N LEU A 254 -17.72 -3.72 -10.77
CA LEU A 254 -16.90 -3.39 -9.62
C LEU A 254 -17.00 -1.90 -9.34
N ILE A 255 -16.63 -1.49 -8.14
CA ILE A 255 -16.61 -0.08 -7.73
C ILE A 255 -15.16 0.34 -7.55
N ARG A 256 -14.72 1.30 -8.35
CA ARG A 256 -13.44 1.99 -8.16
C ARG A 256 -13.62 3.25 -7.31
N LEU A 257 -12.52 3.72 -6.72
CA LEU A 257 -12.45 4.97 -5.97
C LEU A 257 -11.40 5.87 -6.62
N ASP A 258 -11.80 6.96 -7.26
CA ASP A 258 -10.85 7.94 -7.81
C ASP A 258 -10.13 8.68 -6.68
N SER A 259 -9.01 9.33 -6.97
CA SER A 259 -8.30 10.15 -5.98
C SER A 259 -9.19 11.30 -5.50
N GLY A 260 -9.21 11.56 -4.20
CA GLY A 260 -10.03 12.58 -3.56
C GLY A 260 -11.43 12.10 -3.16
N TRP A 261 -12.39 13.02 -3.12
CA TRP A 261 -13.77 12.73 -2.71
C TRP A 261 -14.55 11.95 -3.78
N ASN A 262 -15.13 10.83 -3.36
CA ASN A 262 -16.02 10.00 -4.17
C ASN A 262 -17.43 10.03 -3.59
N ASP A 263 -18.39 10.54 -4.35
CA ASP A 263 -19.77 10.66 -3.90
C ASP A 263 -20.53 9.36 -4.17
N PHE A 264 -21.27 8.88 -3.17
CA PHE A 264 -22.00 7.62 -3.22
C PHE A 264 -23.51 7.82 -3.06
N GLU A 265 -24.25 6.94 -3.73
CA GLU A 265 -25.69 6.78 -3.58
C GLU A 265 -26.04 5.30 -3.39
N ILE A 266 -26.83 5.00 -2.36
CA ILE A 266 -27.36 3.69 -2.04
C ILE A 266 -28.86 3.68 -2.30
N SER A 267 -29.32 2.67 -3.05
CA SER A 267 -30.74 2.42 -3.28
C SER A 267 -31.10 0.95 -3.03
N GLY A 268 -32.38 0.67 -2.78
CA GLY A 268 -32.84 -0.65 -2.38
C GLY A 268 -32.64 -0.97 -0.89
N ALA A 269 -32.28 0.02 -0.07
CA ALA A 269 -32.13 -0.09 1.39
C ALA A 269 -32.42 1.24 2.10
N SER A 270 -32.90 1.19 3.34
CA SER A 270 -33.21 2.37 4.16
C SER A 270 -32.66 2.34 5.57
N ASP A 271 -32.42 1.14 6.14
CA ASP A 271 -31.82 0.97 7.47
C ASP A 271 -30.64 0.00 7.32
N PHE A 272 -29.44 0.55 7.30
CA PHE A 272 -28.21 -0.17 7.03
C PHE A 272 -26.98 0.54 7.59
N VAL A 273 -25.88 -0.20 7.65
CA VAL A 273 -24.53 0.31 7.84
C VAL A 273 -23.69 -0.13 6.65
N ILE A 274 -22.97 0.79 6.03
CA ILE A 274 -22.00 0.48 4.98
C ILE A 274 -20.62 0.99 5.37
N SER A 275 -19.59 0.21 5.11
CA SER A 275 -18.20 0.58 5.39
C SER A 275 -17.25 0.30 4.23
N PHE A 276 -16.19 1.11 4.15
CA PHE A 276 -15.18 1.06 3.10
C PHE A 276 -13.81 0.86 3.74
N ASP A 277 -13.24 -0.34 3.55
CA ASP A 277 -11.95 -0.74 4.10
C ASP A 277 -10.94 -0.99 2.96
N PHE A 278 -10.00 -0.06 2.77
CA PHE A 278 -8.99 -0.15 1.71
C PHE A 278 -7.67 0.52 2.14
N ARG A 279 -6.60 0.29 1.37
CA ARG A 279 -5.31 0.98 1.56
C ARG A 279 -5.19 2.17 0.62
N PHE A 280 -4.45 3.19 1.04
CA PHE A 280 -4.04 4.26 0.14
C PHE A 280 -2.80 3.85 -0.65
N TYR A 281 -2.69 4.31 -1.89
CA TYR A 281 -1.60 3.99 -2.79
C TYR A 281 -0.91 5.27 -3.30
N TYR A 282 0.42 5.29 -3.23
CA TYR A 282 1.26 6.45 -3.53
C TYR A 282 2.27 6.17 -4.64
N LEU A 283 2.56 7.18 -5.45
CA LEU A 283 3.50 7.09 -6.59
C LEU A 283 4.95 7.36 -6.21
#